data_AF-A0A953M867-F1
#
_entry.id   AF-A0A953M867-F1
#
_cell.length_a   1.000
_cell.length_b   1.000
_cell.length_c   1.000
_cell.angle_alpha   90.00
_cell.angle_beta   90.00
_cell.angle_gamma   90.00
#
_symmetry.space_group_name_H-M   'P 1'
#
loop_
_entity.id
_entity.type
_entity.pdbx_description
1 polymer ?
#
loop_
_entity_poly.entity_id
_entity_poly.type
_entity_poly.pdbx_seq_one_letter_code
_entity_poly.pdbx_strand_id
1 'polypeptide(L)'
;MIDYNSSSSISGQVTALVDAGMQRVRAQQPARDYLGASRLGAACERALQFEYAKAPVDHGRSTCGRMLRIFERGHVMEDCMVAWLRDAGFDLRTRKPDGGQFGFSDAHGRLRGHVDGVIVGGPEGFRYPALWENKALSAKSWRELEAKGLAVAKPVYAAQVALYQAHLQLHEHPALFTAINADSMEIYVESVPFDAALAQRMTDRAVKVITATEAGELLPRGFNDATHFECRMCAWQDRCWRTPA
;
A
#
# COMPACT_ATOMS: atom_id res chain seq x y z
N MET A 1 13.79 5.68 -30.68
CA MET A 1 13.03 6.51 -31.62
C MET A 1 11.81 7.01 -30.85
N ILE A 2 11.80 8.29 -30.45
CA ILE A 2 10.69 8.88 -29.68
C ILE A 2 9.52 9.02 -30.64
N ASP A 3 8.43 8.29 -30.38
CA ASP A 3 7.22 8.36 -31.18
C ASP A 3 6.47 9.68 -30.89
N TYR A 4 6.83 10.70 -31.66
CA TYR A 4 6.17 12.01 -31.66
C TYR A 4 4.68 11.94 -32.04
N ASN A 5 4.19 10.81 -32.56
CA ASN A 5 2.83 10.68 -33.08
C ASN A 5 1.79 10.28 -32.03
N SER A 6 2.20 9.73 -30.89
CA SER A 6 1.24 9.40 -29.83
C SER A 6 0.57 10.67 -29.27
N SER A 7 1.34 11.76 -29.11
CA SER A 7 0.86 13.06 -28.62
C SER A 7 0.20 13.95 -29.69
N SER A 8 0.34 13.63 -30.98
CA SER A 8 -0.32 14.37 -32.06
C SER A 8 -1.79 13.96 -32.23
N SER A 9 -2.15 12.76 -31.78
CA SER A 9 -3.54 12.31 -31.76
C SER A 9 -4.37 13.01 -30.66
N ILE A 10 -5.66 13.22 -30.92
CA ILE A 10 -6.61 13.73 -29.90
C ILE A 10 -6.55 12.87 -28.63
N SER A 11 -6.45 11.55 -28.77
CA SER A 11 -6.34 10.61 -27.64
C SER A 11 -5.12 10.89 -26.75
N GLY A 12 -3.95 11.08 -27.36
CA GLY A 12 -2.72 11.41 -26.63
C GLY A 12 -2.75 12.80 -25.99
N GLN A 13 -3.29 13.79 -26.70
CA GLN A 13 -3.44 15.15 -26.18
C GLN A 13 -4.34 15.17 -24.94
N VAL A 14 -5.52 14.55 -25.02
CA VAL A 14 -6.45 14.47 -23.88
C VAL A 14 -5.83 13.70 -22.72
N THR A 15 -5.15 12.57 -22.99
CA THR A 15 -4.47 11.79 -21.95
C THR A 15 -3.39 12.62 -21.24
N ALA A 16 -2.58 13.38 -21.98
CA ALA A 16 -1.55 14.23 -21.41
C ALA A 16 -2.14 15.36 -20.54
N LEU A 17 -3.25 15.97 -20.98
CA LEU A 17 -3.95 17.00 -20.22
C LEU A 17 -4.54 16.45 -18.91
N VAL A 18 -5.12 15.24 -18.95
CA VAL A 18 -5.61 14.54 -17.76
C VAL A 18 -4.45 14.19 -16.81
N ASP A 19 -3.36 13.61 -17.32
CA ASP A 19 -2.17 13.28 -16.53
C ASP A 19 -1.63 14.52 -15.80
N ALA A 20 -1.47 15.64 -16.52
CA ALA A 20 -1.02 16.90 -15.95
C ALA A 20 -2.00 17.46 -14.90
N GLY A 21 -3.31 17.34 -15.14
CA GLY A 21 -4.35 17.72 -14.18
C GLY A 21 -4.24 16.94 -12.86
N MET A 22 -4.15 15.61 -12.95
CA MET A 22 -4.01 14.74 -11.77
C MET A 22 -2.72 15.04 -10.99
N GLN A 23 -1.61 15.28 -11.69
CA GLN A 23 -0.34 15.61 -11.05
C GLN A 23 -0.40 16.97 -10.33
N ARG A 24 -1.06 17.98 -10.91
CA ARG A 24 -1.28 19.28 -10.24
C ARG A 24 -2.09 19.12 -8.95
N VAL A 25 -3.18 18.36 -8.99
CA VAL A 25 -4.01 18.09 -7.80
C VAL A 25 -3.21 17.33 -6.74
N ARG A 26 -2.44 16.31 -7.14
CA ARG A 26 -1.59 15.55 -6.22
C ARG A 26 -0.52 16.42 -5.55
N ALA A 27 0.07 17.37 -6.28
CA ALA A 27 1.07 18.29 -5.75
C ALA A 27 0.54 19.25 -4.69
N GLN A 28 -0.79 19.47 -4.62
CA GLN A 28 -1.44 20.28 -3.59
C GLN A 28 -1.70 19.49 -2.30
N GLN A 29 -1.60 18.15 -2.33
CA GLN A 29 -1.84 17.33 -1.15
C GLN A 29 -0.64 17.42 -0.18
N PRO A 30 -0.87 17.56 1.13
CA PRO A 30 0.21 17.60 2.10
C PRO A 30 0.97 16.28 2.10
N ALA A 31 2.31 16.37 2.08
CA ALA A 31 3.16 15.20 2.24
C ALA A 31 3.02 14.66 3.67
N ARG A 32 2.72 13.35 3.77
CA ARG A 32 2.67 12.63 5.05
C ARG A 32 3.98 12.85 5.83
N ASP A 33 3.87 13.09 7.12
CA ASP A 33 4.98 13.29 8.06
C ASP A 33 5.30 12.03 8.88
N TYR A 34 4.70 10.90 8.51
CA TYR A 34 4.83 9.62 9.18
C TYR A 34 5.18 8.50 8.18
N LEU A 35 5.84 7.46 8.67
CA LEU A 35 6.03 6.20 7.97
C LEU A 35 4.71 5.44 7.95
N GLY A 36 4.21 5.13 6.75
CA GLY A 36 2.97 4.37 6.58
C GLY A 36 3.19 2.89 6.85
N ALA A 37 2.42 2.30 7.75
CA ALA A 37 2.54 0.89 8.09
C ALA A 37 2.29 -0.06 6.89
N SER A 38 1.45 0.34 5.93
CA SER A 38 1.25 -0.36 4.64
C SER A 38 2.51 -0.46 3.77
N ARG A 39 3.57 0.29 4.09
CA ARG A 39 4.84 0.28 3.36
C ARG A 39 5.86 -0.66 3.99
N LEU A 40 5.73 -1.01 5.27
CA LEU A 40 6.77 -1.70 6.05
C LEU A 40 7.14 -3.09 5.51
N GLY A 41 6.28 -3.73 4.72
CA GLY A 41 6.62 -4.98 4.05
C GLY A 41 7.43 -4.83 2.75
N ALA A 42 7.76 -3.61 2.30
CA ALA A 42 8.57 -3.39 1.09
C ALA A 42 9.93 -4.09 1.18
N ALA A 43 10.53 -4.53 0.09
CA ALA A 43 11.76 -5.34 0.17
C ALA A 43 13.01 -4.57 0.68
N CYS A 44 13.08 -3.25 0.48
CA CYS A 44 14.27 -2.45 0.77
C CYS A 44 14.02 -1.40 1.87
N GLU A 45 14.74 -1.50 3.00
CA GLU A 45 14.67 -0.54 4.11
C GLU A 45 15.16 0.86 3.75
N ARG A 46 16.23 0.96 2.96
CA ARG A 46 16.73 2.27 2.50
C ARG A 46 15.72 3.01 1.63
N ALA A 47 14.90 2.29 0.87
CA ALA A 47 13.80 2.90 0.12
C ALA A 47 12.72 3.44 1.06
N LEU A 48 12.38 2.72 2.14
CA LEU A 48 11.47 3.21 3.18
C LEU A 48 12.04 4.43 3.90
N GLN A 49 13.34 4.45 4.17
CA GLN A 49 14.02 5.60 4.73
C GLN A 49 13.97 6.81 3.79
N PHE A 50 14.23 6.65 2.49
CA PHE A 50 14.10 7.76 1.55
C PHE A 50 12.66 8.28 1.46
N GLU A 51 11.67 7.38 1.52
CA GLU A 51 10.25 7.75 1.60
C GLU A 51 9.94 8.55 2.86
N TYR A 52 10.36 8.06 4.03
CA TYR A 52 10.15 8.70 5.34
C TYR A 52 10.88 10.06 5.45
N ALA A 53 12.13 10.13 5.01
CA ALA A 53 12.94 11.34 4.99
C ALA A 53 12.51 12.36 3.92
N LYS A 54 11.52 12.02 3.08
CA LYS A 54 11.06 12.84 1.95
C LYS A 54 12.20 13.20 0.99
N ALA A 55 13.12 12.26 0.78
CA ALA A 55 14.24 12.48 -0.13
C ALA A 55 13.71 12.74 -1.56
N PRO A 56 14.28 13.72 -2.30
CA PRO A 56 13.87 13.95 -3.68
C PRO A 56 14.06 12.70 -4.53
N VAL A 57 12.99 12.31 -5.23
CA VAL A 57 13.00 11.23 -6.23
C VAL A 57 13.90 11.59 -7.40
N ASP A 58 14.38 10.57 -8.12
CA ASP A 58 15.22 10.78 -9.30
C ASP A 58 14.43 11.47 -10.43
N HIS A 59 15.16 12.13 -11.33
CA HIS A 59 14.56 12.83 -12.47
C HIS A 59 13.70 11.87 -13.32
N GLY A 60 12.45 12.27 -13.59
CA GLY A 60 11.49 11.45 -14.36
C GLY A 60 10.89 10.27 -13.58
N ARG A 61 11.23 10.08 -12.30
CA ARG A 61 10.66 9.03 -11.43
C ARG A 61 9.49 9.50 -10.56
N SER A 62 9.04 10.74 -10.74
CA SER A 62 7.80 11.22 -10.12
C SER A 62 6.60 10.36 -10.54
N THR A 63 5.60 10.24 -9.67
CA THR A 63 4.38 9.48 -9.99
C THR A 63 3.69 10.04 -11.24
N CYS A 64 3.56 9.21 -12.28
CA CYS A 64 2.92 9.58 -13.53
C CYS A 64 1.38 9.56 -13.41
N GLY A 65 0.68 10.32 -14.27
CA GLY A 65 -0.77 10.42 -14.23
C GLY A 65 -1.50 9.07 -14.41
N ARG A 66 -0.97 8.17 -15.25
CA ARG A 66 -1.44 6.78 -15.33
C ARG A 66 -1.42 6.06 -13.97
N MET A 67 -0.37 6.23 -13.17
CA MET A 67 -0.29 5.62 -11.85
C MET A 67 -1.31 6.23 -10.88
N LEU A 68 -1.52 7.54 -10.95
CA LEU A 68 -2.55 8.21 -10.16
C LEU A 68 -3.96 7.67 -10.47
N ARG A 69 -4.28 7.37 -11.74
CA ARG A 69 -5.55 6.70 -12.09
C ARG A 69 -5.67 5.30 -11.52
N ILE A 70 -4.57 4.56 -11.43
CA ILE A 70 -4.57 3.22 -10.82
C ILE A 70 -4.88 3.32 -9.33
N PHE A 71 -4.35 4.32 -8.63
CA PHE A 71 -4.68 4.58 -7.23
C PHE A 71 -6.14 4.99 -7.06
N GLU A 72 -6.64 5.90 -7.90
CA GLU A 72 -8.04 6.34 -7.88
C GLU A 72 -9.00 5.16 -8.11
N ARG A 73 -8.72 4.29 -9.09
CA ARG A 73 -9.49 3.06 -9.30
C ARG A 73 -9.47 2.19 -8.04
N GLY A 74 -8.35 2.11 -7.33
CA GLY A 74 -8.26 1.39 -6.05
C GLY A 74 -9.30 1.89 -5.05
N HIS A 75 -9.42 3.20 -4.87
CA HIS A 75 -10.42 3.82 -3.97
C HIS A 75 -11.86 3.55 -4.42
N VAL A 76 -12.14 3.71 -5.72
CA VAL A 76 -13.49 3.41 -6.25
C VAL A 76 -13.87 1.93 -6.01
N MET A 77 -12.91 1.01 -6.20
CA MET A 77 -13.16 -0.42 -5.99
C MET A 77 -13.29 -0.78 -4.51
N GLU A 78 -12.62 -0.06 -3.62
CA GLU A 78 -12.82 -0.16 -2.17
C GLU A 78 -14.25 0.25 -1.80
N ASP A 79 -14.74 1.39 -2.26
CA ASP A 79 -16.11 1.83 -2.03
C ASP A 79 -17.15 0.83 -2.55
N CYS A 80 -16.92 0.26 -3.73
CA CYS A 80 -17.75 -0.82 -4.27
C CYS A 80 -17.76 -2.06 -3.35
N MET A 81 -16.58 -2.52 -2.91
CA MET A 81 -16.48 -3.70 -2.04
C MET A 81 -17.15 -3.47 -0.68
N VAL A 82 -17.06 -2.25 -0.13
CA VAL A 82 -17.78 -1.86 1.08
C VAL A 82 -19.30 -2.04 0.89
N ALA A 83 -19.84 -1.55 -0.22
CA ALA A 83 -21.26 -1.69 -0.53
C ALA A 83 -21.66 -3.16 -0.67
N TRP A 84 -20.90 -3.93 -1.45
CA TRP A 84 -21.19 -5.35 -1.69
C TRP A 84 -21.12 -6.20 -0.42
N LEU A 85 -20.14 -5.96 0.46
CA LEU A 85 -20.06 -6.67 1.74
C LEU A 85 -21.28 -6.35 2.62
N ARG A 86 -21.71 -5.10 2.67
CA ARG A 86 -22.91 -4.70 3.43
C ARG A 86 -24.18 -5.32 2.84
N ASP A 87 -24.33 -5.28 1.52
CA ASP A 87 -25.47 -5.89 0.83
C ASP A 87 -25.49 -7.43 1.00
N ALA A 88 -24.32 -8.04 1.15
CA ALA A 88 -24.16 -9.46 1.50
C ALA A 88 -24.44 -9.77 2.99
N GLY A 89 -24.77 -8.76 3.80
CA GLY A 89 -25.18 -8.91 5.20
C GLY A 89 -24.07 -8.72 6.23
N PHE A 90 -22.85 -8.32 5.85
CA PHE A 90 -21.79 -8.01 6.80
C PHE A 90 -22.02 -6.65 7.47
N ASP A 91 -21.89 -6.59 8.80
CA ASP A 91 -21.81 -5.33 9.54
C ASP A 91 -20.38 -4.77 9.45
N LEU A 92 -20.10 -4.07 8.35
CA LEU A 92 -18.81 -3.46 8.06
C LEU A 92 -18.76 -1.99 8.47
N ARG A 93 -17.86 -1.68 9.41
CA ARG A 93 -17.53 -0.32 9.87
C ARG A 93 -16.26 0.17 9.18
N THR A 94 -16.37 1.24 8.40
CA THR A 94 -15.23 1.87 7.69
C THR A 94 -14.78 3.19 8.30
N ARG A 95 -15.57 3.73 9.24
CA ARG A 95 -15.30 5.00 9.93
C ARG A 95 -15.66 4.91 11.41
N LYS A 96 -14.91 5.64 12.22
CA LYS A 96 -15.20 5.93 13.63
C LYS A 96 -16.43 6.85 13.75
N PRO A 97 -17.04 6.97 14.95
CA PRO A 97 -18.18 7.87 15.17
C PRO A 97 -17.90 9.34 14.84
N ASP A 98 -16.65 9.79 14.94
CA ASP A 98 -16.20 11.14 14.58
C ASP A 98 -15.98 11.33 13.06
N GLY A 99 -16.26 10.30 12.24
CA GLY A 99 -16.07 10.31 10.80
C GLY A 99 -14.64 10.00 10.34
N GLY A 100 -13.69 9.83 11.26
CA GLY A 100 -12.31 9.46 10.98
C GLY A 100 -12.15 7.98 10.61
N GLN A 101 -11.01 7.64 9.99
CA GLN A 101 -10.68 6.25 9.66
C GLN A 101 -10.26 5.46 10.92
N PHE A 102 -10.48 4.15 10.90
CA PHE A 102 -9.89 3.23 11.88
C PHE A 102 -8.39 3.13 11.62
N GLY A 103 -7.59 3.28 12.67
CA GLY A 103 -6.14 3.37 12.53
C GLY A 103 -5.44 3.63 13.86
N PHE A 104 -4.12 3.55 13.82
CA PHE A 104 -3.23 3.71 14.98
C PHE A 104 -2.15 4.76 14.70
N SER A 105 -1.54 5.24 15.77
CA SER A 105 -0.49 6.25 15.73
C SER A 105 0.54 5.98 16.81
N ASP A 106 1.71 5.51 16.39
CA ASP A 106 2.78 5.01 17.25
C ASP A 106 4.07 5.82 17.06
N ALA A 107 5.07 5.54 17.90
CA ALA A 107 6.38 6.21 17.87
C ALA A 107 6.25 7.74 17.87
N HIS A 108 5.41 8.29 18.75
CA HIS A 108 5.08 9.73 18.82
C HIS A 108 4.49 10.28 17.51
N GLY A 109 3.68 9.49 16.82
CA GLY A 109 3.00 9.88 15.58
C GLY A 109 3.84 9.72 14.32
N ARG A 110 5.03 9.13 14.43
CA ARG A 110 5.94 8.87 13.30
C ARG A 110 5.64 7.57 12.56
N LEU A 111 4.87 6.66 13.17
CA LEU A 111 4.33 5.47 12.51
C LEU A 111 2.81 5.56 12.55
N ARG A 112 2.14 5.45 11.40
CA ARG A 112 0.67 5.39 11.36
C ARG A 112 0.17 4.39 10.33
N GLY A 113 -1.00 3.85 10.60
CA GLY A 113 -1.71 2.93 9.73
C GLY A 113 -3.21 3.17 9.78
N HIS A 114 -3.88 2.95 8.65
CA HIS A 114 -5.33 3.05 8.55
C HIS A 114 -5.81 1.78 7.86
N VAL A 115 -6.83 1.15 8.44
CA VAL A 115 -7.48 -0.02 7.85
C VAL A 115 -8.61 0.41 6.94
N ASP A 116 -8.93 -0.42 5.96
CA ASP A 116 -10.08 -0.19 5.09
C ASP A 116 -11.40 -0.39 5.88
N GLY A 117 -11.43 -1.29 6.86
CA GLY A 117 -12.51 -1.37 7.83
C GLY A 117 -12.40 -2.49 8.87
N VAL A 118 -13.44 -2.61 9.69
CA VAL A 118 -13.61 -3.67 10.69
C VAL A 118 -15.00 -4.26 10.54
N ILE A 119 -15.08 -5.57 10.36
CA ILE A 119 -16.34 -6.31 10.31
C ILE A 119 -16.68 -6.74 11.73
N VAL A 120 -17.81 -6.27 12.26
CA VAL A 120 -18.18 -6.46 13.68
C VAL A 120 -19.32 -7.46 13.88
N GLY A 121 -19.89 -7.97 12.79
CA GLY A 121 -20.97 -8.95 12.77
C GLY A 121 -21.34 -9.29 11.33
N GLY A 122 -22.24 -10.25 11.13
CA GLY A 122 -22.70 -10.61 9.80
C GLY A 122 -23.17 -12.06 9.68
N PRO A 123 -23.11 -12.65 8.49
CA PRO A 123 -23.54 -14.02 8.22
C PRO A 123 -22.83 -15.06 9.10
N GLU A 124 -23.47 -16.22 9.25
CA GLU A 124 -22.90 -17.38 9.94
C GLU A 124 -21.63 -17.91 9.23
N GLY A 125 -20.76 -18.59 9.96
CA GLY A 125 -19.52 -19.17 9.44
C GLY A 125 -18.28 -18.27 9.50
N PHE A 126 -18.44 -17.01 9.91
CA PHE A 126 -17.35 -16.05 10.13
C PHE A 126 -17.19 -15.73 11.63
N ARG A 127 -16.02 -15.19 12.00
CA ARG A 127 -15.72 -14.74 13.37
C ARG A 127 -15.55 -13.22 13.39
N TYR A 128 -16.01 -12.59 14.46
CA TYR A 128 -16.07 -11.14 14.59
C TYR A 128 -15.65 -10.70 16.00
N PRO A 129 -14.97 -9.55 16.17
CA PRO A 129 -14.60 -8.60 15.13
C PRO A 129 -13.43 -9.11 14.27
N ALA A 130 -13.47 -8.83 12.97
CA ALA A 130 -12.40 -9.14 12.03
C ALA A 130 -11.94 -7.87 11.31
N LEU A 131 -10.63 -7.69 11.23
CA LEU A 131 -10.03 -6.65 10.40
C LEU A 131 -10.33 -6.92 8.92
N TRP A 132 -10.64 -5.89 8.15
CA TRP A 132 -10.85 -6.01 6.71
C TRP A 132 -9.87 -5.13 5.93
N GLU A 133 -9.24 -5.72 4.92
CA GLU A 133 -8.36 -5.06 3.95
C GLU A 133 -8.75 -5.48 2.53
N ASN A 134 -8.80 -4.50 1.63
CA ASN A 134 -9.17 -4.69 0.23
C ASN A 134 -8.11 -4.16 -0.72
N LYS A 135 -7.94 -4.81 -1.87
CA LYS A 135 -7.03 -4.35 -2.92
C LYS A 135 -7.68 -4.54 -4.30
N ALA A 136 -7.37 -3.64 -5.23
CA ALA A 136 -7.65 -3.85 -6.66
C ALA A 136 -6.35 -4.21 -7.38
N LEU A 137 -6.29 -5.41 -7.94
CA LEU A 137 -5.06 -5.97 -8.53
C LEU A 137 -5.18 -6.14 -10.04
N SER A 138 -4.07 -6.02 -10.77
CA SER A 138 -4.03 -6.45 -12.17
C SER A 138 -4.27 -7.96 -12.29
N ALA A 139 -4.79 -8.44 -13.42
CA ALA A 139 -5.07 -9.87 -13.58
C ALA A 139 -3.85 -10.77 -13.32
N LYS A 140 -2.63 -10.33 -13.66
CA LYS A 140 -1.40 -11.07 -13.34
C LYS A 140 -1.18 -11.19 -11.83
N SER A 141 -1.29 -10.07 -11.10
CA SER A 141 -1.09 -10.08 -9.64
C SER A 141 -2.21 -10.80 -8.90
N TRP A 142 -3.43 -10.72 -9.43
CA TRP A 142 -4.60 -11.42 -8.89
C TRP A 142 -4.45 -12.93 -9.05
N ARG A 143 -4.08 -13.44 -10.24
CA ARG A 143 -3.84 -14.88 -10.45
C ARG A 143 -2.71 -15.43 -9.58
N GLU A 144 -1.66 -14.64 -9.37
CA GLU A 144 -0.58 -15.03 -8.46
C GLU A 144 -1.08 -15.13 -7.01
N LEU A 145 -1.94 -14.20 -6.59
CA LEU A 145 -2.56 -14.22 -5.27
C LEU A 145 -3.47 -15.44 -5.11
N GLU A 146 -4.34 -15.71 -6.08
CA GLU A 146 -5.21 -16.89 -6.10
C GLU A 146 -4.40 -18.20 -6.00
N ALA A 147 -3.30 -18.30 -6.74
CA ALA A 147 -2.49 -19.51 -6.79
C ALA A 147 -1.63 -19.76 -5.54
N LYS A 148 -1.20 -18.71 -4.82
CA LYS A 148 -0.17 -18.83 -3.76
C LYS A 148 -0.61 -18.31 -2.38
N GLY A 149 -1.74 -17.62 -2.29
CA GLY A 149 -2.18 -16.92 -1.08
C GLY A 149 -1.38 -15.64 -0.79
N LEU A 150 -1.90 -14.82 0.13
CA LEU A 150 -1.43 -13.47 0.43
C LEU A 150 0.03 -13.44 0.89
N ALA A 151 0.37 -14.30 1.84
CA ALA A 151 1.70 -14.31 2.48
C ALA A 151 2.83 -14.50 1.46
N VAL A 152 2.62 -15.36 0.45
CA VAL A 152 3.62 -15.67 -0.57
C VAL A 152 3.52 -14.70 -1.75
N ALA A 153 2.32 -14.44 -2.26
CA ALA A 153 2.14 -13.62 -3.46
C ALA A 153 2.40 -12.13 -3.21
N LYS A 154 2.03 -11.63 -2.04
CA LYS A 154 2.06 -10.22 -1.67
C LYS A 154 2.52 -10.05 -0.20
N PRO A 155 3.78 -10.36 0.12
CA PRO A 155 4.31 -10.23 1.48
C PRO A 155 4.18 -8.82 2.05
N VAL A 156 4.16 -7.78 1.20
CA VAL A 156 3.89 -6.40 1.60
C VAL A 156 2.51 -6.24 2.26
N TYR A 157 1.49 -6.88 1.70
CA TYR A 157 0.12 -6.81 2.21
C TYR A 157 -0.08 -7.74 3.42
N ALA A 158 0.59 -8.89 3.46
CA ALA A 158 0.61 -9.73 4.66
C ALA A 158 1.22 -8.99 5.86
N ALA A 159 2.32 -8.26 5.64
CA ALA A 159 2.93 -7.40 6.66
C ALA A 159 1.98 -6.29 7.12
N GLN A 160 1.28 -5.66 6.19
CA GLN A 160 0.27 -4.64 6.49
C GLN A 160 -0.85 -5.19 7.39
N VAL A 161 -1.44 -6.33 7.01
CA VAL A 161 -2.50 -6.99 7.78
C VAL A 161 -2.02 -7.36 9.18
N ALA A 162 -0.85 -8.01 9.30
CA ALA A 162 -0.30 -8.42 10.60
C ALA A 162 -0.03 -7.23 11.52
N LEU A 163 0.55 -6.13 11.00
CA LEU A 163 0.73 -4.90 11.76
C LEU A 163 -0.60 -4.35 12.24
N TYR A 164 -1.60 -4.28 11.37
CA TYR A 164 -2.88 -3.70 11.74
C TYR A 164 -3.62 -4.55 12.78
N GLN A 165 -3.58 -5.88 12.65
CA GLN A 165 -4.13 -6.78 13.67
C GLN A 165 -3.48 -6.57 15.04
N ALA A 166 -2.15 -6.43 15.09
CA ALA A 166 -1.43 -6.18 16.34
C ALA A 166 -1.77 -4.80 16.95
N HIS A 167 -1.59 -3.73 16.16
CA HIS A 167 -1.71 -2.35 16.63
C HIS A 167 -3.15 -1.93 16.96
N LEU A 168 -4.15 -2.55 16.33
CA LEU A 168 -5.57 -2.33 16.64
C LEU A 168 -6.16 -3.38 17.58
N GLN A 169 -5.35 -4.33 18.07
CA GLN A 169 -5.80 -5.44 18.93
C GLN A 169 -6.91 -6.30 18.28
N LEU A 170 -6.89 -6.42 16.96
CA LEU A 170 -7.80 -7.22 16.14
C LEU A 170 -7.17 -8.56 15.72
N HIS A 171 -6.45 -9.18 16.65
CA HIS A 171 -5.68 -10.40 16.43
C HIS A 171 -6.37 -11.69 16.89
N GLU A 172 -7.48 -11.59 17.63
CA GLU A 172 -8.17 -12.77 18.18
C GLU A 172 -8.82 -13.61 17.07
N HIS A 173 -9.22 -12.96 15.99
CA HIS A 173 -9.82 -13.61 14.82
C HIS A 173 -9.03 -13.28 13.56
N PRO A 174 -9.03 -14.18 12.56
CA PRO A 174 -8.41 -13.90 11.28
C PRO A 174 -8.97 -12.63 10.64
N ALA A 175 -8.11 -11.88 9.97
CA ALA A 175 -8.54 -10.79 9.12
C ALA A 175 -9.19 -11.33 7.84
N LEU A 176 -10.12 -10.57 7.27
CA LEU A 176 -10.67 -10.83 5.94
C LEU A 176 -9.91 -9.99 4.91
N PHE A 177 -9.06 -10.62 4.12
CA PHE A 177 -8.40 -9.96 3.00
C PHE A 177 -9.20 -10.19 1.73
N THR A 178 -9.43 -9.14 0.97
CA THR A 178 -10.17 -9.19 -0.29
C THR A 178 -9.36 -8.58 -1.43
N ALA A 179 -9.49 -9.14 -2.63
CA ALA A 179 -8.90 -8.55 -3.81
C ALA A 179 -9.81 -8.65 -5.03
N ILE A 180 -10.06 -7.52 -5.68
CA ILE A 180 -10.81 -7.43 -6.93
C ILE A 180 -9.83 -7.48 -8.10
N ASN A 181 -10.09 -8.36 -9.06
CA ASN A 181 -9.39 -8.36 -10.34
C ASN A 181 -9.85 -7.16 -11.16
N ALA A 182 -8.95 -6.23 -11.45
CA ALA A 182 -9.26 -4.99 -12.15
C ALA A 182 -9.70 -5.18 -13.61
N ASP A 183 -9.51 -6.37 -14.17
CA ASP A 183 -9.84 -6.68 -15.57
C ASP A 183 -11.14 -7.50 -15.68
N SER A 184 -11.41 -8.42 -14.74
CA SER A 184 -12.56 -9.35 -14.79
C SER A 184 -13.62 -9.11 -13.71
N MET A 185 -13.34 -8.27 -12.72
CA MET A 185 -14.19 -8.05 -11.52
C MET A 185 -14.37 -9.28 -10.62
N GLU A 186 -13.57 -10.33 -10.82
CA GLU A 186 -13.55 -11.48 -9.91
C GLU A 186 -13.05 -11.06 -8.52
N ILE A 187 -13.67 -11.63 -7.48
CA ILE A 187 -13.36 -11.35 -6.08
C ILE A 187 -12.60 -12.55 -5.53
N TYR A 188 -11.40 -12.27 -5.02
CA TYR A 188 -10.63 -13.17 -4.18
C TYR A 188 -10.87 -12.83 -2.71
N VAL A 189 -10.99 -13.85 -1.86
CA VAL A 189 -11.16 -13.69 -0.41
C VAL A 189 -10.23 -14.66 0.31
N GLU A 190 -9.50 -14.18 1.31
CA GLU A 190 -8.63 -14.98 2.17
C GLU A 190 -8.87 -14.64 3.64
N SER A 191 -9.04 -15.68 4.47
CA SER A 191 -9.02 -15.56 5.92
C SER A 191 -7.56 -15.62 6.38
N VAL A 192 -7.02 -14.51 6.87
CA VAL A 192 -5.60 -14.35 7.21
C VAL A 192 -5.40 -14.46 8.72
N PRO A 193 -4.80 -15.55 9.24
CA PRO A 193 -4.50 -15.69 10.66
C PRO A 193 -3.48 -14.65 11.12
N PHE A 194 -3.53 -14.28 12.40
CA PHE A 194 -2.57 -13.35 12.96
C PHE A 194 -1.16 -13.96 13.01
N ASP A 195 -0.19 -13.30 12.38
CA ASP A 195 1.24 -13.62 12.50
C ASP A 195 1.92 -12.61 13.42
N ALA A 196 1.98 -12.96 14.71
CA ALA A 196 2.61 -12.13 15.74
C ALA A 196 4.10 -11.88 15.46
N ALA A 197 4.80 -12.87 14.92
CA ALA A 197 6.22 -12.75 14.63
C ALA A 197 6.47 -11.79 13.46
N LEU A 198 5.62 -11.82 12.42
CA LEU A 198 5.67 -10.84 11.33
C LEU A 198 5.35 -9.44 11.83
N ALA A 199 4.30 -9.28 12.64
CA ALA A 199 3.93 -7.98 13.21
C ALA A 199 5.09 -7.37 14.02
N GLN A 200 5.75 -8.18 14.87
CA GLN A 200 6.91 -7.74 15.64
C GLN A 200 8.08 -7.35 14.72
N ARG A 201 8.47 -8.22 13.78
CA ARG A 201 9.57 -7.92 12.84
C ARG A 201 9.34 -6.62 12.07
N MET A 202 8.10 -6.36 11.64
CA MET A 202 7.78 -5.13 10.90
C MET A 202 7.74 -3.90 11.81
N THR A 203 7.38 -4.07 13.09
CA THR A 203 7.46 -3.00 14.09
C THR A 203 8.92 -2.65 14.39
N ASP A 204 9.79 -3.63 14.61
CA ASP A 204 11.24 -3.44 14.80
C ASP A 204 11.86 -2.74 13.60
N ARG A 205 11.43 -3.14 12.39
CA ARG A 205 11.82 -2.50 11.14
C ARG A 205 11.40 -1.03 11.07
N ALA A 206 10.20 -0.69 11.53
CA ALA A 206 9.73 0.69 11.59
C ALA A 206 10.62 1.53 12.52
N VAL A 207 10.92 0.99 13.71
CA VAL A 207 11.82 1.62 14.68
C VAL A 207 13.18 1.88 14.03
N LYS A 208 13.79 0.87 13.42
CA LYS A 208 15.08 0.98 12.74
C LYS A 208 15.09 2.06 11.66
N VAL A 209 14.05 2.12 10.81
CA VAL A 209 13.96 3.12 9.74
C VAL A 209 13.86 4.53 10.32
N ILE A 210 13.01 4.72 11.33
CA ILE A 210 12.79 6.03 11.96
C ILE A 210 14.06 6.48 12.68
N THR A 211 14.65 5.65 13.54
CA THR A 211 15.81 6.01 14.36
C THR A 211 17.04 6.28 13.51
N ALA A 212 17.35 5.44 12.51
CA ALA A 212 18.48 5.68 11.61
C ALA A 212 18.31 7.01 10.85
N THR A 213 17.10 7.30 10.38
CA THR A 213 16.83 8.55 9.66
C THR A 213 17.06 9.77 10.55
N GLU A 214 16.61 9.72 11.81
CA GLU A 214 16.75 10.83 12.75
C GLU A 214 18.19 11.01 13.26
N ALA A 215 18.96 9.92 13.31
CA ALA A 215 20.39 9.96 13.59
C ALA A 215 21.23 10.46 12.40
N GLY A 216 20.63 10.68 11.22
CA GLY A 216 21.36 11.01 9.99
C GLY A 216 22.13 9.83 9.40
N GLU A 217 21.82 8.61 9.82
CA GLU A 217 22.44 7.38 9.34
C GLU A 217 21.71 6.87 8.09
N LEU A 218 22.48 6.42 7.10
CA LEU A 218 21.93 5.88 5.86
C LEU A 218 21.91 4.36 5.92
N LEU A 219 20.73 3.77 5.79
CA LEU A 219 20.55 2.32 5.80
C LEU A 219 21.19 1.66 4.58
N PRO A 220 21.66 0.41 4.72
CA PRO A 220 22.27 -0.32 3.62
C PRO A 220 21.27 -0.55 2.48
N ARG A 221 21.78 -0.69 1.26
CA ARG A 221 20.96 -1.10 0.13
C ARG A 221 20.38 -2.51 0.38
N GLY A 222 19.12 -2.72 -0.03
CA GLY A 222 18.50 -4.04 0.07
C GLY A 222 19.02 -5.05 -0.96
N PHE A 223 19.72 -4.58 -2.00
CA PHE A 223 20.21 -5.40 -3.11
C PHE A 223 21.59 -4.92 -3.57
N ASN A 224 22.39 -5.87 -4.09
CA ASN A 224 23.77 -5.64 -4.51
C ASN A 224 23.92 -5.34 -6.02
N ASP A 225 22.81 -5.28 -6.76
CA ASP A 225 22.79 -4.96 -8.19
C ASP A 225 21.74 -3.87 -8.48
N ALA A 226 22.15 -2.83 -9.21
CA ALA A 226 21.27 -1.75 -9.65
C ALA A 226 20.18 -2.25 -10.60
N THR A 227 20.43 -3.31 -11.35
CA THR A 227 19.48 -3.88 -12.33
C THR A 227 18.47 -4.84 -11.71
N HIS A 228 18.60 -5.14 -10.41
CA HIS A 228 17.59 -5.92 -9.66
C HIS A 228 16.20 -5.30 -9.84
N PHE A 229 15.16 -6.14 -9.92
CA PHE A 229 13.81 -5.68 -10.33
C PHE A 229 13.28 -4.55 -9.43
N GLU A 230 13.41 -4.69 -8.11
CA GLU A 230 13.01 -3.70 -7.11
C GLU A 230 13.83 -2.42 -7.22
N CYS A 231 15.13 -2.51 -7.53
CA CYS A 231 15.98 -1.34 -7.77
C CYS A 231 15.53 -0.58 -9.02
N ARG A 232 15.25 -1.29 -10.13
CA ARG A 232 14.80 -0.65 -11.39
C ARG A 232 13.46 0.06 -11.25
N MET A 233 12.61 -0.43 -10.37
CA MET A 233 11.29 0.14 -10.07
C MET A 233 11.33 1.18 -8.93
N CYS A 234 12.48 1.36 -8.27
CA CYS A 234 12.65 2.31 -7.17
C CYS A 234 12.73 3.75 -7.69
N ALA A 235 12.04 4.67 -7.01
CA ALA A 235 12.06 6.09 -7.36
C ALA A 235 13.36 6.82 -6.98
N TRP A 236 14.24 6.16 -6.23
CA TRP A 236 15.53 6.68 -5.75
C TRP A 236 16.71 5.82 -6.20
N GLN A 237 16.57 5.04 -7.28
CA GLN A 237 17.63 4.19 -7.81
C GLN A 237 18.92 4.99 -8.03
N ASP A 238 18.90 6.03 -8.85
CA ASP A 238 20.11 6.75 -9.24
C ASP A 238 20.77 7.41 -8.04
N ARG A 239 19.99 8.07 -7.17
CA ARG A 239 20.46 8.60 -5.88
C ARG A 239 21.12 7.51 -5.04
N CYS A 240 20.42 6.39 -4.83
CA CYS A 240 20.88 5.30 -3.98
C CYS A 240 22.23 4.76 -4.45
N TRP A 241 22.40 4.60 -5.77
CA TRP A 241 23.61 4.06 -6.39
C TRP A 241 24.78 5.05 -6.47
N ARG A 242 24.52 6.37 -6.37
CA ARG A 242 25.55 7.42 -6.28
C ARG A 242 26.06 7.66 -4.86
N THR A 243 25.28 7.31 -3.84
CA THR A 243 25.70 7.39 -2.44
C THR A 243 26.46 6.12 -2.02
N PRO A 244 27.37 6.19 -1.02
CA PRO A 244 28.04 5.01 -0.46
C PRO A 244 27.05 3.89 -0.09
N ALA A 245 27.54 2.64 -0.13
CA ALA A 245 26.74 1.45 0.16
C ALA A 245 26.08 1.53 1.54
#